data_AF-A0A967R4I6-F1
#
_entry.id   AF-A0A967R4I6-F1
#
_cell.length_a   1.000
_cell.length_b   1.000
_cell.length_c   1.000
_cell.angle_alpha   90.00
_cell.angle_beta   90.00
_cell.angle_gamma   90.00
#
_symmetry.space_group_name_H-M   'P 1'
#
loop_
_entity.id
_entity.type
_entity.pdbx_description
1 polymer ?
#
loop_
_entity_poly.entity_id
_entity_poly.type
_entity_poly.pdbx_seq_one_letter_code
_entity_poly.pdbx_strand_id
1 'polypeptide(L)' 'AFLARLWRLIHPEWPEPDGPHPFVDVDPDSYAHADIALLADLAITTGTGPDTYSPADPVTREQMAAFLARLLRSAGLA' A
#
# COMPACT_ATOMS: atom_id res chain seq x y z
N ALA A 1 4.04 -0.95 5.58
CA ALA A 1 5.44 -0.87 6.07
C ALA A 1 6.51 -1.01 4.98
N PHE A 2 6.89 -2.21 4.53
CA PHE A 2 8.06 -2.37 3.62
C PHE A 2 7.93 -1.61 2.29
N LEU A 3 6.86 -1.84 1.53
CA LEU A 3 6.65 -1.22 0.22
C LEU A 3 6.51 0.30 0.31
N ALA A 4 5.80 0.79 1.34
CA ALA A 4 5.65 2.21 1.59
C ALA A 4 7.00 2.88 1.91
N ARG A 5 7.88 2.22 2.68
CA ARG A 5 9.24 2.71 2.93
C ARG A 5 10.10 2.69 1.67
N LEU A 6 10.00 1.64 0.85
CA LEU A 6 10.70 1.56 -0.43
C LEU A 6 10.27 2.71 -1.35
N TRP A 7 8.96 2.97 -1.47
CA TRP A 7 8.43 4.12 -2.20
C TRP A 7 9.01 5.44 -1.73
N ARG A 8 8.99 5.70 -0.41
CA ARG A 8 9.56 6.94 0.16
C ARG A 8 11.07 7.08 -0.08
N LEU A 9 11.81 5.97 -0.18
CA LEU A 9 13.24 6.00 -0.47
C LEU A 9 13.53 6.43 -1.92
N ILE A 10 12.68 6.01 -2.86
CA ILE A 10 12.85 6.32 -4.29
C ILE A 10 12.17 7.64 -4.70
N HIS A 11 11.16 8.09 -3.93
CA HIS A 11 10.39 9.32 -4.15
C HIS A 11 10.32 10.20 -2.89
N PRO A 12 11.44 10.78 -2.43
CA PRO A 12 11.46 11.65 -1.25
C PRO A 12 10.67 12.96 -1.42
N GLU A 13 10.37 13.36 -2.66
CA GLU A 13 9.59 14.55 -3.01
C GLU A 13 8.07 14.36 -2.91
N TRP A 14 7.59 13.11 -2.83
CA TRP A 14 6.18 12.80 -2.89
C TRP A 14 5.50 13.13 -1.54
N PRO A 15 4.39 13.90 -1.53
CA PRO A 15 3.71 14.26 -0.28
C PRO A 15 3.05 13.04 0.37
N GLU A 16 2.97 13.01 1.70
CA GLU A 16 2.18 11.99 2.40
C GLU A 16 0.71 12.08 1.91
N PRO A 17 0.06 10.98 1.53
CA PRO A 17 -1.33 11.01 1.11
C PRO A 17 -2.21 11.50 2.27
N ASP A 18 -2.84 12.65 2.08
CA ASP A 18 -3.73 13.30 3.06
C ASP A 18 -5.17 12.73 3.03
N GLY A 19 -5.34 11.46 2.65
CA GLY A 19 -6.65 10.87 2.34
C GLY A 19 -6.95 9.55 3.04
N PRO A 20 -8.20 9.33 3.49
CA PRO A 20 -8.63 8.02 3.99
C PRO A 20 -8.66 7.00 2.84
N HIS A 21 -8.23 5.78 3.12
CA HIS A 21 -8.38 4.63 2.21
C HIS A 21 -9.81 4.04 2.30
N PRO A 22 -10.27 3.26 1.31
CA PRO A 22 -11.63 2.71 1.32
C PRO A 22 -11.84 1.55 2.31
N PHE A 23 -10.78 1.07 2.97
CA PHE A 23 -10.87 -0.11 3.83
C PHE A 23 -11.44 0.19 5.22
N VAL A 24 -12.55 -0.46 5.57
CA VAL A 24 -13.27 -0.23 6.85
C VAL A 24 -12.74 -1.08 8.01
N ASP A 25 -11.96 -2.11 7.69
CA ASP A 25 -11.35 -3.05 8.64
C ASP A 25 -9.93 -2.67 9.07
N VAL A 26 -9.47 -1.47 8.69
CA VAL A 26 -8.19 -0.90 9.12
C VAL A 26 -8.46 0.19 10.15
N ASP A 27 -8.00 -0.04 11.37
CA ASP A 27 -8.07 0.93 12.46
C ASP A 27 -7.32 2.23 12.08
N PRO A 28 -7.95 3.41 12.18
CA PRO A 28 -7.29 4.70 11.94
C PRO A 28 -6.05 4.96 12.81
N ASP A 29 -6.02 4.38 14.03
CA ASP A 29 -4.89 4.51 14.95
C ASP A 29 -3.81 3.43 14.71
N SER A 30 -4.01 2.54 13.72
CA SER A 30 -3.01 1.55 13.34
C SER A 30 -1.76 2.22 12.78
N TYR A 31 -0.58 1.75 13.23
CA TYR A 31 0.71 2.18 12.67
C TYR A 31 0.81 1.95 11.14
N ALA A 32 -0.01 1.06 10.59
CA ALA A 32 -0.04 0.75 9.16
C ALA A 32 -1.03 1.61 8.37
N HIS A 33 -1.90 2.41 9.02
CA HIS A 33 -2.98 3.14 8.37
C HIS A 33 -2.48 4.04 7.22
N ALA A 34 -1.51 4.92 7.51
CA ALA A 34 -0.91 5.82 6.52
C ALA A 34 -0.18 5.08 5.40
N ASP A 35 0.52 3.98 5.73
CA ASP A 35 1.19 3.15 4.73
C ASP A 35 0.19 2.45 3.81
N ILE A 36 -0.94 1.99 4.33
CA ILE A 36 -2.00 1.36 3.55
C ILE A 36 -2.66 2.39 2.64
N ALA A 37 -2.92 3.60 3.15
CA ALA A 37 -3.44 4.71 2.35
C ALA A 37 -2.53 5.03 1.16
N LEU A 38 -1.22 5.13 1.39
CA LEU A 38 -0.23 5.33 0.31
C LEU A 38 -0.27 4.21 -0.72
N LEU A 39 -0.25 2.95 -0.29
CA LEU A 39 -0.25 1.83 -1.23
C LEU A 39 -1.59 1.70 -1.98
N ALA A 40 -2.70 2.15 -1.40
CA ALA A 40 -4.00 2.16 -2.05
C ALA A 40 -4.11 3.29 -3.09
N ASP A 41 -3.62 4.49 -2.76
CA ASP A 41 -3.57 5.63 -3.67
C ASP A 41 -2.73 5.33 -4.92
N LEU A 42 -1.60 4.64 -4.73
CA LEU A 42 -0.74 4.16 -5.81
C LEU A 42 -1.28 2.91 -6.53
N ALA A 43 -2.46 2.41 -6.17
CA ALA A 43 -3.06 1.18 -6.68
C ALA A 43 -2.13 -0.07 -6.58
N ILE A 44 -1.21 -0.07 -5.62
CA ILE A 44 -0.33 -1.21 -5.34
C ILE A 44 -1.12 -2.32 -4.63
N THR A 45 -1.92 -1.93 -3.64
CA THR A 45 -2.89 -2.80 -2.96
C THR A 45 -4.33 -2.45 -3.34
N THR A 46 -5.17 -3.46 -3.45
CA THR A 46 -6.62 -3.31 -3.76
C THR A 46 -7.50 -3.97 -2.71
N GLY A 47 -6.91 -4.42 -1.59
CA GLY A 47 -7.62 -5.19 -0.57
C GLY A 47 -7.97 -6.62 -1.00
N THR A 48 -8.67 -7.31 -0.11
CA THR A 48 -9.21 -8.67 -0.29
C THR A 48 -10.69 -8.66 -0.65
N GLY A 49 -11.35 -7.51 -0.53
CA GLY A 49 -12.73 -7.26 -0.90
C GLY A 49 -12.98 -5.79 -1.27
N PRO A 50 -14.23 -5.40 -1.58
CA PRO A 50 -14.56 -4.04 -2.02
C PRO A 50 -14.12 -2.92 -1.06
N ASP A 51 -14.19 -3.19 0.24
CA ASP A 51 -13.90 -2.27 1.34
C ASP A 51 -13.09 -2.95 2.46
N THR A 52 -12.42 -4.07 2.14
CA THR A 52 -11.73 -4.92 3.12
C THR A 52 -10.26 -5.07 2.75
N TYR A 53 -9.36 -4.80 3.69
CA TYR A 53 -7.91 -4.96 3.52
C TYR A 53 -7.38 -6.31 4.01
N SER A 54 -7.97 -6.89 5.06
CA SER A 54 -7.49 -8.06 5.80
C SER A 54 -6.09 -7.86 6.43
N PRO A 55 -5.90 -6.94 7.39
CA PRO A 55 -4.56 -6.61 7.93
C PRO A 55 -3.88 -7.76 8.69
N ALA A 56 -4.65 -8.74 9.16
CA ALA A 56 -4.14 -9.91 9.88
C ALA A 56 -3.81 -11.11 8.98
N ASP A 57 -4.24 -11.08 7.71
CA ASP A 57 -4.01 -12.19 6.79
C ASP A 57 -2.56 -12.19 6.29
N PRO A 58 -1.93 -13.37 6.14
CA PRO A 58 -0.59 -13.46 5.59
C PRO A 58 -0.58 -13.11 4.10
N VAL A 59 0.45 -12.38 3.69
CA VAL A 59 0.72 -12.11 2.27
C VAL A 59 1.54 -13.26 1.69
N THR A 60 1.00 -13.94 0.67
CA THR A 60 1.71 -14.98 -0.09
C THR A 60 2.87 -14.40 -0.90
N ARG A 61 3.80 -15.26 -1.32
CA ARG A 61 4.96 -14.84 -2.14
C ARG A 61 4.51 -14.26 -3.49
N GLU A 62 3.48 -14.85 -4.09
CA GLU A 62 2.89 -14.43 -5.35
C GLU A 62 2.23 -13.05 -5.22
N GLN A 63 1.50 -12.80 -4.12
CA GLN A 63 0.93 -11.48 -3.83
C GLN A 63 2.03 -10.42 -3.63
N MET A 64 3.09 -10.75 -2.89
CA MET A 64 4.22 -9.83 -2.71
C MET A 64 4.90 -9.51 -4.05
N ALA A 65 5.07 -10.49 -4.93
CA ALA A 65 5.61 -10.27 -6.27
C ALA A 65 4.72 -9.35 -7.11
N ALA A 66 3.39 -9.53 -7.05
CA ALA A 66 2.44 -8.66 -7.72
C ALA A 66 2.51 -7.21 -7.19
N PHE A 67 2.64 -7.02 -5.88
CA PHE A 67 2.80 -5.70 -5.28
C PHE A 67 4.10 -5.01 -5.74
N LEU A 68 5.22 -5.74 -5.74
CA LEU A 68 6.49 -5.22 -6.24
C LEU A 68 6.41 -4.82 -7.72
N ALA A 69 5.77 -5.65 -8.56
CA ALA A 69 5.59 -5.34 -9.98
C ALA A 69 4.77 -4.06 -10.21
N ARG A 70 3.70 -3.85 -9.42
CA ARG A 70 2.90 -2.61 -9.47
C ARG A 70 3.67 -1.40 -8.96
N LEU A 71 4.46 -1.57 -7.89
CA LEU A 71 5.30 -0.51 -7.35
C LEU A 71 6.34 -0.06 -8.39
N LEU A 72 7.07 -1.00 -9.00
CA LEU A 72 8.08 -0.67 -10.01
C LEU A 72 7.46 0.03 -11.22
N ARG A 73 6.27 -0.40 -11.66
CA ARG A 73 5.52 0.28 -12.71
C ARG A 73 5.12 1.71 -12.33
N SER A 74 4.62 1.90 -11.11
CA SER A 74 4.20 3.22 -10.61
C SER A 74 5.38 4.17 -10.46
N ALA A 75 6.56 3.63 -10.13
CA ALA A 75 7.81 4.37 -10.03
C ALA A 75 8.49 4.63 -11.39
N GLY A 76 7.97 4.10 -12.51
CA GLY A 76 8.60 4.20 -13.83
C GLY A 76 9.91 3.40 -13.96
N LEU A 77 10.09 2.35 -13.16
CA LEU A 77 11.28 1.49 -13.12
C LEU A 77 11.10 0.14 -13.82
N ALA A 78 9.90 -0.13 -14.35
CA ALA A 78 9.54 -1.36 -15.06
C ALA A 78 9.16 -1.12 -16.52
#